data_AF-A0A7D8Z877-F1
#
_entry.id   AF-A0A7D8Z877-F1
#
_cell.length_a   1.000
_cell.length_b   1.000
_cell.length_c   1.000
_cell.angle_alpha   90.00
_cell.angle_beta   90.00
_cell.angle_gamma   90.00
#
_symmetry.space_group_name_H-M   'P 1'
#
loop_
_entity.id
_entity.type
_entity.pdbx_description
1 polymer ?
#
loop_
_entity_poly.entity_id
_entity_poly.type
_entity_poly.pdbx_seq_one_letter_code
_entity_poly.pdbx_strand_id
1 'polypeptide(L)'
;MASVFPETAGANAGYPYALMESHAPCHPDGALTFISFPISLMTRNIRADPDNKAAYTLQTPLKHGVSEYGQPRVSFTGNLTFLAPDAAERKRLEECFVQYHPDAKWWVPGDPDGAHSSLWSRLDITDIYYIGGFGNTGWIGHIPLELYRAALNE
;
A
#
# COMPACT_ATOMS: atom_id res chain seq x y z
N MET A 1 -5.18 -2.72 -0.70
CA MET A 1 -4.13 -3.57 -1.30
C MET A 1 -4.78 -4.77 -1.95
N ALA A 2 -4.15 -5.32 -2.98
CA ALA A 2 -4.57 -6.51 -3.70
C ALA A 2 -3.41 -7.50 -3.80
N SER A 3 -3.76 -8.78 -3.72
CA SER A 3 -2.89 -9.95 -3.82
C SER A 3 -3.58 -11.02 -4.67
N VAL A 4 -2.91 -12.15 -4.90
CA VAL A 4 -3.51 -13.31 -5.58
C VAL A 4 -3.46 -14.50 -4.62
N PHE A 5 -4.54 -15.27 -4.56
CA PHE A 5 -4.56 -16.52 -3.82
C PHE A 5 -3.53 -17.50 -4.41
N PRO A 6 -2.70 -18.16 -3.58
CA PRO A 6 -1.72 -19.14 -4.08
C PRO A 6 -2.43 -20.36 -4.66
N GLU A 7 -1.71 -21.14 -5.47
CA GLU A 7 -2.21 -22.40 -6.07
C GLU A 7 -2.72 -23.40 -5.03
N THR A 8 -2.23 -23.31 -3.79
CA THR A 8 -2.66 -24.15 -2.67
C THR A 8 -3.99 -23.72 -2.04
N ALA A 9 -4.61 -22.62 -2.49
CA ALA A 9 -5.86 -22.08 -1.93
C ALA A 9 -7.14 -22.78 -2.42
N GLY A 10 -7.02 -23.96 -3.03
CA GLY A 10 -8.16 -24.76 -3.49
C GLY A 10 -9.01 -24.03 -4.52
N ALA A 11 -10.31 -23.91 -4.28
CA ALA A 11 -11.25 -23.28 -5.22
C ALA A 11 -10.95 -21.80 -5.51
N ASN A 12 -10.21 -21.12 -4.63
CA ASN A 12 -9.83 -19.73 -4.79
C ASN A 12 -8.47 -19.53 -5.48
N ALA A 13 -7.74 -20.61 -5.80
CA ALA A 13 -6.43 -20.52 -6.45
C ALA A 13 -6.47 -19.61 -7.69
N GLY A 14 -5.52 -18.67 -7.78
CA GLY A 14 -5.40 -17.73 -8.89
C GLY A 14 -6.40 -16.56 -8.88
N TYR A 15 -7.40 -16.54 -7.99
CA TYR A 15 -8.29 -15.38 -7.89
C TYR A 15 -7.57 -14.17 -7.26
N PRO A 16 -7.85 -12.95 -7.74
CA PRO A 16 -7.40 -11.75 -7.06
C PRO A 16 -8.19 -11.56 -5.76
N TYR A 17 -7.51 -11.05 -4.74
CA TYR A 17 -8.07 -10.72 -3.44
C TYR A 17 -7.68 -9.31 -3.05
N ALA A 18 -8.64 -8.49 -2.63
CA ALA A 18 -8.42 -7.09 -2.26
C ALA A 18 -9.06 -6.74 -0.91
N LEU A 19 -8.35 -5.98 -0.09
CA LEU A 19 -8.84 -5.37 1.15
C LEU A 19 -8.21 -3.99 1.37
N MET A 20 -8.84 -3.18 2.22
CA MET A 20 -8.31 -1.87 2.60
C MET A 20 -7.07 -2.04 3.48
N GLU A 21 -6.06 -1.21 3.23
CA GLU A 21 -4.82 -1.13 4.01
C GLU A 21 -4.48 0.35 4.20
N SER A 22 -3.97 0.71 5.38
CA SER A 22 -3.44 2.04 5.67
C SER A 22 -2.00 2.15 5.16
N HIS A 23 -1.66 3.30 4.56
CA HIS A 23 -0.32 3.56 4.03
C HIS A 23 0.20 4.92 4.50
N ALA A 24 1.51 5.10 4.50
CA ALA A 24 2.14 6.40 4.69
C ALA A 24 3.34 6.58 3.74
N PRO A 25 3.61 7.80 3.24
CA PRO A 25 4.74 8.07 2.36
C PRO A 25 6.03 8.31 3.19
N CYS A 26 6.50 7.30 3.90
CA CYS A 26 7.65 7.43 4.80
C CYS A 26 9.01 7.16 4.14
N HIS A 27 9.06 6.86 2.84
CA HIS A 27 10.31 6.60 2.13
C HIS A 27 10.61 7.72 1.11
N PRO A 28 11.87 8.21 1.04
CA PRO A 28 12.23 9.32 0.14
C PRO A 28 12.22 8.92 -1.35
N ASP A 29 12.25 7.63 -1.65
CA ASP A 29 12.20 7.08 -3.02
C ASP A 29 10.75 6.92 -3.54
N GLY A 30 9.75 7.28 -2.74
CA GLY A 30 8.34 7.16 -3.08
C GLY A 30 7.74 5.79 -2.79
N ALA A 31 8.50 4.85 -2.21
CA ALA A 31 7.90 3.61 -1.75
C ALA A 31 6.84 3.89 -0.68
N LEU A 32 5.73 3.15 -0.72
CA LEU A 32 4.65 3.30 0.26
C LEU A 32 4.92 2.40 1.46
N THR A 33 4.86 2.95 2.67
CA THR A 33 5.01 2.20 3.92
C THR A 33 3.66 1.65 4.35
N PHE A 34 3.65 0.43 4.88
CA PHE A 34 2.50 -0.25 5.46
C PHE A 34 2.89 -0.91 6.79
N ILE A 35 1.87 -1.21 7.60
CA ILE A 35 1.98 -2.15 8.71
C ILE A 35 1.20 -3.40 8.30
N SER A 36 1.90 -4.49 8.04
CA SER A 36 1.32 -5.76 7.63
C SER A 36 1.12 -6.68 8.82
N PHE A 37 -0.03 -7.36 8.86
CA PHE A 37 -0.35 -8.32 9.91
C PHE A 37 -0.25 -9.73 9.35
N PRO A 38 0.60 -10.63 9.88
CA PRO A 38 0.68 -12.02 9.44
C PRO A 38 -0.65 -12.79 9.51
N ILE A 39 -1.58 -12.35 10.38
CA ILE A 39 -2.93 -12.91 10.46
C ILE A 39 -3.80 -12.50 9.26
N SER A 40 -3.52 -11.40 8.57
CA SER A 40 -4.28 -10.94 7.40
C SER A 40 -4.10 -11.88 6.22
N LEU A 41 -5.22 -12.25 5.57
CA LEU A 41 -5.21 -13.08 4.36
C LEU A 41 -4.39 -12.45 3.23
N MET A 42 -4.46 -11.11 3.11
CA MET A 42 -3.64 -10.34 2.17
C MET A 42 -2.15 -10.62 2.36
N THR A 43 -1.67 -10.51 3.61
CA THR A 43 -0.26 -10.71 3.94
C THR A 43 0.18 -12.15 3.70
N ARG A 44 -0.69 -13.13 3.98
CA ARG A 44 -0.39 -14.55 3.72
C ARG A 44 -0.29 -14.84 2.22
N ASN A 45 -1.22 -14.31 1.42
CA ASN A 45 -1.20 -14.45 -0.04
C ASN A 45 0.07 -13.85 -0.63
N ILE A 46 0.42 -12.62 -0.25
CA ILE A 46 1.64 -11.94 -0.72
C ILE A 46 2.88 -12.75 -0.36
N ARG A 47 2.98 -13.28 0.86
CA ARG A 47 4.12 -14.12 1.29
C ARG A 47 4.21 -15.46 0.58
N ALA A 48 3.10 -15.95 0.04
CA ALA A 48 3.07 -17.19 -0.72
C ALA A 48 3.46 -16.97 -2.19
N ASP A 49 3.40 -15.71 -2.67
CA ASP A 49 3.91 -15.34 -3.99
C ASP A 49 5.45 -15.19 -3.94
N PRO A 50 6.21 -15.85 -4.83
CA PRO A 50 7.67 -15.83 -4.79
C PRO A 50 8.27 -14.44 -5.03
N ASP A 51 7.53 -13.56 -5.69
CA ASP A 51 7.95 -12.19 -5.99
C ASP A 51 7.29 -11.19 -5.01
N ASN A 52 6.47 -11.63 -4.06
CA ASN A 52 5.64 -10.77 -3.20
C ASN A 52 4.82 -9.73 -3.98
N LYS A 53 4.28 -10.10 -5.15
CA LYS A 53 3.51 -9.16 -6.00
C LYS A 53 2.29 -8.61 -5.28
N ALA A 54 2.11 -7.29 -5.38
CA ALA A 54 0.97 -6.59 -4.83
C ALA A 54 0.57 -5.39 -5.70
N ALA A 55 -0.71 -5.01 -5.60
CA ALA A 55 -1.19 -3.74 -6.10
C ALA A 55 -1.88 -2.94 -4.99
N TYR A 56 -1.83 -1.63 -5.05
CA TYR A 56 -2.49 -0.74 -4.10
C TYR A 56 -3.21 0.37 -4.84
N THR A 57 -4.52 0.45 -4.65
CA THR A 57 -5.36 1.45 -5.29
C THR A 57 -5.82 2.48 -4.29
N LEU A 58 -5.73 3.75 -4.67
CA LEU A 58 -6.23 4.89 -3.92
C LEU A 58 -7.19 5.70 -4.77
N GLN A 59 -8.14 6.33 -4.10
CA GLN A 59 -9.02 7.32 -4.68
C GLN A 59 -9.01 8.54 -3.76
N THR A 60 -9.09 9.71 -4.37
CA THR A 60 -9.34 10.94 -3.61
C THR A 60 -10.69 10.86 -2.86
N PRO A 61 -10.80 11.43 -1.64
CA PRO A 61 -12.03 11.36 -0.86
C PRO A 61 -13.25 11.81 -1.66
N LEU A 62 -14.35 11.04 -1.57
CA LEU A 62 -15.58 11.32 -2.31
C LEU A 62 -16.12 12.71 -1.97
N LYS A 63 -16.31 13.53 -3.00
CA LYS A 63 -17.00 14.82 -2.92
C LYS A 63 -18.50 14.58 -3.02
N HIS A 64 -19.27 15.29 -2.19
CA HIS A 64 -20.73 15.21 -2.23
C HIS A 64 -21.26 15.55 -3.64
N GLY A 65 -22.15 14.70 -4.17
CA GLY A 65 -22.76 14.90 -5.50
C GLY A 65 -21.87 14.52 -6.69
N VAL A 66 -20.68 13.98 -6.48
CA VAL A 66 -19.77 13.48 -7.54
C VAL A 66 -19.70 11.96 -7.47
N SER A 67 -19.80 11.28 -8.62
CA SER A 67 -19.63 9.82 -8.68
C SER A 67 -18.18 9.41 -8.43
N GLU A 68 -17.97 8.17 -8.00
CA GLU A 68 -16.65 7.58 -7.78
C GLU A 68 -15.80 7.64 -9.06
N TYR A 69 -16.43 7.49 -10.22
CA TYR A 69 -15.75 7.57 -11.51
C TYR A 69 -15.33 9.00 -11.88
N GLY A 70 -15.95 10.02 -11.30
CA GLY A 70 -15.56 11.42 -11.49
C GLY A 70 -14.33 11.84 -10.67
N GLN A 71 -13.87 10.99 -9.75
CA GLN A 71 -12.82 11.31 -8.81
C GLN A 71 -11.45 10.76 -9.26
N PRO A 72 -10.37 11.53 -9.10
CA PRO A 72 -9.02 11.04 -9.31
C PRO A 72 -8.74 9.76 -8.51
N ARG A 73 -8.16 8.78 -9.18
CA ARG A 73 -7.76 7.49 -8.62
C ARG A 73 -6.49 6.99 -9.27
N VAL A 74 -5.73 6.23 -8.51
CA VAL A 74 -4.41 5.71 -8.89
C VAL A 74 -4.28 4.27 -8.44
N SER A 75 -3.62 3.46 -9.24
CA SER A 75 -3.17 2.11 -8.89
C SER A 75 -1.65 2.07 -8.94
N PHE A 76 -1.04 1.70 -7.83
CA PHE A 76 0.37 1.37 -7.72
C PHE A 76 0.53 -0.14 -7.86
N THR A 77 1.43 -0.59 -8.73
CA THR A 77 1.79 -2.01 -8.88
C THR A 77 3.24 -2.18 -8.47
N GLY A 78 3.55 -3.27 -7.76
CA GLY A 78 4.89 -3.47 -7.24
C GLY A 78 5.06 -4.76 -6.46
N ASN A 79 6.11 -4.78 -5.65
CA ASN A 79 6.46 -5.90 -4.79
C ASN A 79 6.48 -5.43 -3.33
N LEU A 80 5.88 -6.19 -2.43
CA LEU A 80 5.85 -5.85 -1.01
C LEU A 80 7.05 -6.47 -0.29
N THR A 81 7.95 -5.62 0.21
CA THR A 81 9.12 -6.03 0.99
C THR A 81 8.82 -5.93 2.48
N PHE A 82 8.93 -7.03 3.23
CA PHE A 82 8.83 -7.01 4.69
C PHE A 82 10.15 -6.57 5.32
N LEU A 83 10.09 -5.59 6.22
CA LEU A 83 11.25 -4.93 6.80
C LEU A 83 11.56 -5.47 8.19
N ALA A 84 12.85 -5.56 8.49
CA ALA A 84 13.39 -5.78 9.84
C ALA A 84 14.28 -4.58 10.21
N PRO A 85 13.69 -3.39 10.43
CA PRO A 85 14.46 -2.17 10.65
C PRO A 85 15.22 -2.22 11.99
N ASP A 86 16.36 -1.52 12.03
CA ASP A 86 17.06 -1.28 13.29
C ASP A 86 16.26 -0.33 14.20
N ALA A 87 16.79 0.00 15.38
CA ALA A 87 16.10 0.87 16.33
C ALA A 87 15.85 2.29 15.80
N ALA A 88 16.81 2.85 15.05
CA ALA A 88 16.70 4.21 14.53
C ALA A 88 15.67 4.28 13.40
N GLU A 89 15.73 3.36 12.45
CA GLU A 89 14.78 3.30 11.33
C GLU A 89 13.37 2.97 11.81
N ARG A 90 13.21 2.05 12.76
CA ARG A 90 11.91 1.75 13.37
C ARG A 90 11.27 2.99 13.98
N LYS A 91 12.03 3.76 14.75
CA LYS A 91 11.54 4.99 15.37
C LYS A 91 11.09 6.00 14.30
N ARG A 92 11.89 6.17 13.24
CA ARG A 92 11.56 7.05 12.10
C ARG A 92 10.27 6.63 11.40
N LEU A 93 10.11 5.33 11.13
CA LEU A 93 8.90 4.78 10.51
C LEU A 93 7.68 4.96 11.41
N GLU A 94 7.81 4.73 12.71
CA GLU A 94 6.73 4.93 13.69
C GLU A 94 6.29 6.39 13.76
N GLU A 95 7.23 7.32 13.95
CA GLU A 95 6.95 8.76 14.01
C GLU A 95 6.24 9.24 12.73
N CYS A 96 6.74 8.83 11.56
CA CYS A 96 6.11 9.17 10.29
C CYS A 96 4.73 8.53 10.13
N PHE A 97 4.59 7.22 10.35
CA PHE A 97 3.33 6.52 10.07
C PHE A 97 2.20 7.01 10.99
N VAL A 98 2.49 7.24 12.28
CA VAL A 98 1.51 7.75 13.25
C VAL A 98 1.11 9.20 12.95
N GLN A 99 1.95 10.00 12.27
CA GLN A 99 1.56 11.32 11.80
C GLN A 99 0.38 11.25 10.80
N TYR A 100 0.33 10.22 9.95
CA TYR A 100 -0.76 9.99 9.00
C TYR A 100 -1.91 9.17 9.59
N HIS A 101 -1.62 8.27 10.53
CA HIS A 101 -2.58 7.38 11.19
C HIS A 101 -2.42 7.42 12.72
N PRO A 102 -2.98 8.42 13.42
CA PRO A 102 -2.76 8.61 14.87
C PRO A 102 -3.21 7.43 15.75
N ASP A 103 -4.14 6.62 15.26
CA ASP A 103 -4.60 5.39 15.92
C ASP A 103 -3.58 4.24 15.82
N ALA A 104 -2.65 4.30 14.86
CA ALA A 104 -1.63 3.28 14.65
C ALA A 104 -0.66 3.09 15.81
N LYS A 105 -0.53 4.08 16.68
CA LYS A 105 0.30 4.01 17.90
C LYS A 105 0.00 2.80 18.81
N TRP A 106 -1.16 2.15 18.65
CA TRP A 106 -1.58 0.97 19.43
C TRP A 106 -1.34 -0.37 18.71
N TRP A 107 -0.81 -0.34 17.49
CA TRP A 107 -0.63 -1.54 16.66
C TRP A 107 0.62 -1.48 15.77
N VAL A 108 1.58 -0.62 16.13
CA VAL A 108 2.89 -0.54 15.46
C VAL A 108 3.73 -1.81 15.71
N PRO A 109 4.55 -2.22 14.73
CA PRO A 109 5.44 -3.38 14.88
C PRO A 109 6.42 -3.24 16.05
N GLY A 110 6.40 -4.23 16.93
CA GLY A 110 7.28 -4.29 18.11
C GLY A 110 6.68 -3.70 19.39
N ASP A 111 5.42 -3.25 19.37
CA ASP A 111 4.68 -2.90 20.57
C ASP A 111 4.40 -4.16 21.43
N PRO A 112 4.94 -4.26 22.66
CA PRO A 112 4.70 -5.41 23.54
C PRO A 112 3.24 -5.53 23.99
N ASP A 113 2.48 -4.43 23.97
CA ASP A 113 1.07 -4.40 24.36
C ASP A 113 0.13 -4.50 23.15
N GLY A 114 0.69 -4.63 21.94
CA GLY A 114 -0.06 -4.74 20.70
C GLY A 114 -0.93 -6.02 20.64
N ALA A 115 -2.19 -5.87 20.23
CA ALA A 115 -3.15 -6.99 20.18
C ALA A 115 -2.75 -8.12 19.22
N HIS A 116 -1.95 -7.82 18.20
CA HIS A 116 -1.45 -8.77 17.21
C HIS A 116 -0.01 -8.45 16.83
N SER A 117 0.75 -9.48 16.46
CA SER A 117 2.04 -9.28 15.79
C SER A 117 1.82 -8.53 14.47
N SER A 118 2.60 -7.48 14.27
CA SER A 118 2.61 -6.69 13.05
C SER A 118 4.04 -6.48 12.57
N LEU A 119 4.19 -6.13 11.30
CA LEU A 119 5.47 -6.01 10.62
C LEU A 119 5.48 -4.74 9.77
N TRP A 120 6.62 -4.06 9.75
CA TRP A 120 6.83 -2.99 8.78
C TRP A 120 6.97 -3.60 7.39
N SER A 121 6.34 -2.99 6.39
CA SER A 121 6.53 -3.36 4.99
C SER A 121 6.55 -2.12 4.09
N ARG A 122 7.24 -2.24 2.96
CA ARG A 122 7.30 -1.22 1.91
C ARG A 122 6.82 -1.79 0.58
N LEU A 123 6.03 -1.04 -0.16
CA LEU A 123 5.70 -1.38 -1.54
C LEU A 123 6.71 -0.70 -2.47
N ASP A 124 7.55 -1.51 -3.09
CA ASP A 124 8.48 -1.08 -4.13
C ASP A 124 7.71 -0.95 -5.46
N ILE A 125 7.43 0.30 -5.85
CA ILE A 125 6.56 0.61 -6.99
C ILE A 125 7.31 0.39 -8.31
N THR A 126 6.71 -0.39 -9.20
CA THR A 126 7.22 -0.68 -10.55
C THR A 126 6.34 -0.13 -11.67
N ASP A 127 5.06 0.17 -11.39
CA ASP A 127 4.15 0.83 -12.32
C ASP A 127 3.10 1.67 -11.57
N ILE A 128 2.67 2.76 -12.19
CA ILE A 128 1.64 3.67 -11.65
C ILE A 128 0.63 3.94 -12.76
N TYR A 129 -0.62 3.56 -12.56
CA TYR A 129 -1.71 3.87 -13.49
C TYR A 129 -2.70 4.83 -12.86
N TYR A 130 -3.02 5.93 -13.55
CA TYR A 130 -3.85 6.99 -13.01
C TYR A 130 -5.05 7.30 -13.91
N ILE A 131 -6.15 7.67 -13.28
CA ILE A 131 -7.37 8.16 -13.93
C ILE A 131 -7.79 9.44 -13.20
N GLY A 132 -7.78 10.58 -13.89
CA GLY A 132 -8.06 11.89 -13.29
C GLY A 132 -9.52 12.30 -13.18
N GLY A 133 -10.46 11.50 -13.69
CA GLY A 133 -11.90 11.81 -13.69
C GLY A 133 -12.68 10.79 -14.52
N PHE A 134 -13.84 11.21 -15.05
CA PHE A 134 -14.75 10.34 -15.81
C PHE A 134 -14.27 10.01 -17.24
N GLY A 135 -12.96 9.78 -17.40
CA GLY A 135 -12.27 9.42 -18.62
C GLY A 135 -12.30 10.41 -19.80
N ASN A 136 -13.17 11.41 -19.76
CA ASN A 136 -13.30 12.47 -20.77
C ASN A 136 -12.82 13.84 -20.27
N THR A 137 -12.60 14.00 -18.97
CA THR A 137 -12.30 15.29 -18.31
C THR A 137 -10.92 15.33 -17.64
N GLY A 138 -10.26 14.19 -17.47
CA GLY A 138 -8.96 14.09 -16.82
C GLY A 138 -8.01 13.16 -17.59
N TRP A 139 -6.71 13.36 -17.40
CA TRP A 139 -5.69 12.50 -18.00
C TRP A 139 -5.83 11.05 -17.50
N ILE A 140 -5.59 10.09 -18.40
CA ILE A 140 -5.56 8.66 -18.11
C ILE A 140 -4.26 8.09 -18.68
N GLY A 141 -3.53 7.33 -17.86
CA GLY A 141 -2.38 6.60 -18.35
C GLY A 141 -1.40 6.21 -17.26
N HIS A 142 -0.27 5.68 -17.73
CA HIS A 142 0.87 5.32 -16.89
C HIS A 142 1.69 6.56 -16.53
N ILE A 143 1.91 6.80 -15.24
CA ILE A 143 2.78 7.87 -14.76
C ILE A 143 4.22 7.35 -14.76
N PRO A 144 5.16 8.02 -15.47
CA PRO A 144 6.57 7.65 -15.40
C PRO A 144 7.10 7.69 -13.97
N LEU A 145 7.82 6.65 -13.53
CA LEU A 145 8.34 6.58 -12.16
C LEU A 145 9.27 7.74 -11.81
N GLU A 146 10.08 8.21 -12.78
CA GLU A 146 10.97 9.35 -12.57
C GLU A 146 10.19 10.66 -12.36
N LEU A 147 9.05 10.82 -13.03
CA LEU A 147 8.16 11.96 -12.79
C LEU A 147 7.56 11.89 -11.39
N TYR A 148 7.12 10.70 -10.97
CA TYR A 148 6.61 10.48 -9.61
C TYR A 148 7.66 10.81 -8.54
N ARG A 149 8.89 10.32 -8.71
CA ARG A 149 10.01 10.56 -7.78
C ARG A 149 10.43 12.02 -7.73
N ALA A 150 10.46 12.71 -8.87
CA ALA A 150 10.80 14.12 -8.94
C ALA A 150 9.81 14.97 -8.11
N ALA A 151 8.51 14.65 -8.18
CA ALA A 151 7.45 15.35 -7.48
C ALA A 151 7.47 15.18 -5.94
N LEU A 152 8.28 14.26 -5.39
CA LEU A 152 8.42 14.08 -3.93
C LEU A 152 9.32 15.12 -3.27
N ASN A 153 10.11 15.85 -4.07
CA ASN A 153 11.10 16.84 -3.59
C ASN A 153 10.66 18.29 -3.81
N GLU A 154 9.40 18.50 -4.22
CA GLU A 154 8.75 19.82 -4.37
C GLU A 154 8.02 20.23 -3.08
#